data_AF-L0PAY9-F1
#
_entry.id   AF-L0PAY9-F1
#
_cell.length_a   1.000
_cell.length_b   1.000
_cell.length_c   1.000
_cell.angle_alpha   90.00
_cell.angle_beta   90.00
_cell.angle_gamma   90.00
#
_symmetry.space_group_name_H-M   'P 1'
#
loop_
_entity.id
_entity.type
_entity.pdbx_description
1 polymer ?
#
loop_
_entity_poly.entity_id
_entity_poly.type
_entity_poly.pdbx_seq_one_letter_code
_entity_poly.pdbx_strand_id
1 'polypeptide(L)'
;MKLFSHDLKSIQYLAVSIFRQLIIDEEKNASFSVNSGVFEQLLELRKKTDDNFIIMEASRALSSMIRTINKFKLFDIEKKIASYTGFEDIFKDMITQTKYPIIRTDAIFALVLIARSSEEELRKNAINLIQDENILNTLVELGRTGAKDIRDNIQILLFSVNQELENESIKSALLSLKQDIN
;
A
#
# COMPACT_ATOMS: atom_id res chain seq x y z
N MET A 1 38.90 2.02 19.32
CA MET A 1 37.68 1.28 18.97
C MET A 1 36.50 2.24 19.09
N LYS A 2 36.06 2.85 17.98
CA LYS A 2 34.85 3.71 17.99
C LYS A 2 33.64 2.78 17.99
N LEU A 3 33.07 2.51 19.17
CA LEU A 3 31.78 1.84 19.25
C LEU A 3 30.73 2.82 18.71
N PHE A 4 30.19 2.47 17.55
CA PHE A 4 28.95 3.01 16.97
C PHE A 4 28.90 4.53 16.75
N SER A 5 29.46 5.00 15.64
CA SER A 5 28.87 6.16 14.96
C SER A 5 27.64 5.67 14.21
N HIS A 6 26.52 5.45 14.90
CA HIS A 6 25.26 5.19 14.21
C HIS A 6 24.84 6.48 13.51
N ASP A 7 24.84 6.46 12.18
CA ASP A 7 24.21 7.49 11.38
C ASP A 7 22.71 7.55 11.75
N LEU A 8 22.16 8.76 11.84
CA LEU A 8 20.75 9.02 12.12
C LEU A 8 19.83 8.19 11.22
N LYS A 9 20.22 8.00 9.94
CA LYS A 9 19.49 7.19 8.97
C LYS A 9 19.34 5.74 9.40
N SER A 10 20.38 5.15 10.01
CA SER A 10 20.33 3.77 10.51
C SER A 10 19.38 3.64 11.70
N ILE A 11 19.35 4.64 12.59
CA ILE A 11 18.43 4.69 13.74
C ILE A 11 17.00 4.83 13.24
N GLN A 12 16.74 5.70 12.28
CA GLN A 12 15.42 5.90 11.68
C GLN A 12 14.92 4.62 11.00
N TYR A 13 15.75 3.98 10.18
CA TYR A 13 15.40 2.69 9.57
C TYR A 13 15.02 1.65 10.62
N LEU A 14 15.84 1.47 11.66
CA LEU A 14 15.55 0.52 12.75
C LEU A 14 14.27 0.86 13.49
N ALA A 15 14.00 2.15 13.76
CA ALA A 15 12.76 2.58 14.40
C ALA A 15 11.54 2.23 13.56
N VAL A 16 11.59 2.44 12.23
CA VAL A 16 10.51 2.06 11.31
C VAL A 16 10.34 0.54 11.25
N SER A 17 11.44 -0.22 11.22
CA SER A 17 11.39 -1.69 11.26
C SER A 17 10.72 -2.21 12.53
N ILE A 18 11.11 -1.68 13.70
CA ILE A 18 10.51 -2.03 14.99
C ILE A 18 9.03 -1.65 15.00
N PHE A 19 8.69 -0.43 14.57
CA PHE A 19 7.31 0.01 14.45
C PHE A 19 6.47 -0.94 13.59
N ARG A 20 6.98 -1.35 12.43
CA ARG A 20 6.30 -2.33 11.57
C ARG A 20 6.04 -3.65 12.30
N GLN A 21 7.02 -4.17 13.04
CA GLN A 21 6.82 -5.40 13.81
C GLN A 21 5.76 -5.25 14.91
N LEU A 22 5.67 -4.08 15.54
CA LEU A 22 4.70 -3.82 16.61
C LEU A 22 3.25 -3.73 16.11
N ILE A 23 3.02 -3.36 14.86
CA ILE A 23 1.66 -3.19 14.31
C ILE A 23 1.13 -4.43 13.57
N ILE A 24 2.00 -5.34 13.14
CA ILE A 24 1.57 -6.54 12.41
C ILE A 24 0.73 -7.40 13.34
N ASP A 25 -0.51 -7.67 12.92
CA ASP A 25 -1.43 -8.55 13.63
C ASP A 25 -1.75 -8.13 15.09
N GLU A 26 -1.52 -6.86 15.43
CA GLU A 26 -1.71 -6.31 16.78
C GLU A 26 -2.71 -5.15 16.79
N GLU A 27 -3.99 -5.45 17.05
CA GLU A 27 -5.11 -4.50 17.05
C GLU A 27 -4.86 -3.24 17.89
N LYS A 28 -4.39 -3.45 19.13
CA LYS A 28 -4.16 -2.37 20.10
C LYS A 28 -3.06 -1.42 19.63
N ASN A 29 -1.98 -1.97 19.08
CA ASN A 29 -0.85 -1.19 18.61
C ASN A 29 -1.19 -0.43 17.33
N ALA A 30 -1.91 -1.06 16.40
CA ALA A 30 -2.42 -0.39 15.21
C ALA A 30 -3.30 0.81 15.60
N SER A 31 -4.32 0.58 16.43
CA SER A 31 -5.22 1.63 16.90
C SER A 31 -4.49 2.75 17.64
N PHE A 32 -3.59 2.40 18.56
CA PHE A 32 -2.77 3.36 19.29
C PHE A 32 -1.92 4.22 18.36
N SER A 33 -1.25 3.61 17.38
CA SER A 33 -0.33 4.33 16.49
C SER A 33 -1.02 5.39 15.63
N VAL A 34 -2.26 5.14 15.19
CA VAL A 34 -3.05 6.12 14.45
C VAL A 34 -3.61 7.18 15.40
N ASN A 35 -4.17 6.76 16.54
CA ASN A 35 -4.77 7.69 17.50
C ASN A 35 -3.75 8.65 18.15
N SER A 36 -2.50 8.22 18.29
CA SER A 36 -1.41 9.03 18.85
C SER A 36 -0.64 9.85 17.80
N GLY A 37 -0.98 9.72 16.52
CA GLY A 37 -0.28 10.41 15.42
C GLY A 37 1.08 9.82 15.04
N VAL A 38 1.51 8.72 15.68
CA VAL A 38 2.76 8.03 15.32
C VAL A 38 2.74 7.55 13.87
N PHE A 39 1.60 7.03 13.40
CA PHE A 39 1.45 6.59 12.02
C PHE A 39 1.55 7.75 11.03
N GLU A 40 1.00 8.92 11.36
CA GLU A 40 1.12 10.12 10.52
C GLU A 40 2.58 10.58 10.42
N GLN A 41 3.31 10.57 11.54
CA GLN A 41 4.75 10.88 11.56
C GLN A 41 5.57 9.92 10.68
N LEU A 42 5.18 8.65 10.61
CA LEU A 42 5.81 7.68 9.69
C LEU A 42 5.58 8.08 8.23
N LEU A 43 4.36 8.46 7.86
CA LEU A 43 4.04 8.89 6.48
C LEU A 43 4.77 10.19 6.12
N GLU A 44 4.88 11.14 7.06
CA GLU A 44 5.67 12.36 6.89
C GLU A 44 7.17 12.07 6.75
N LEU A 45 7.72 11.15 7.55
CA LEU A 45 9.11 10.71 7.41
C LEU A 45 9.36 10.13 6.03
N ARG A 46 8.47 9.25 5.55
CA ARG A 46 8.55 8.66 4.20
C ARG A 46 8.61 9.72 3.12
N LYS A 47 7.76 10.77 3.21
CA LYS A 47 7.71 11.85 2.21
C LYS A 47 8.97 12.73 2.20
N LYS A 48 9.61 12.92 3.35
CA LYS A 48 10.72 13.89 3.51
C LYS A 48 12.11 13.28 3.38
N THR A 49 12.24 11.98 3.58
CA THR A 49 13.53 11.30 3.53
C THR A 49 13.94 11.01 2.08
N ASP A 50 15.24 11.09 1.80
CA ASP A 50 15.86 10.64 0.55
C ASP A 50 16.42 9.21 0.66
N ASP A 51 16.36 8.62 1.85
CA ASP A 51 16.91 7.30 2.11
C ASP A 51 15.97 6.19 1.64
N ASN A 52 16.41 5.48 0.61
CA ASN A 52 15.66 4.39 0.00
C ASN A 52 15.31 3.24 0.96
N PHE A 53 16.12 2.94 1.98
CA PHE A 53 15.81 1.89 2.94
C PHE A 53 14.70 2.34 3.91
N ILE A 54 14.72 3.61 4.32
CA ILE A 54 13.64 4.19 5.13
C ILE A 54 12.34 4.23 4.32
N ILE A 55 12.38 4.70 3.06
CA ILE A 55 11.21 4.71 2.17
C ILE A 55 10.64 3.30 2.01
N MET A 56 11.52 2.32 1.77
CA MET A 56 11.13 0.91 1.63
C MET A 56 10.41 0.42 2.89
N GLU A 57 11.02 0.56 4.06
CA GLU A 57 10.45 0.00 5.28
C GLU A 57 9.20 0.74 5.73
N ALA A 58 9.12 2.06 5.52
CA ALA A 58 7.91 2.84 5.79
C ALA A 58 6.75 2.43 4.87
N SER A 59 7.03 2.14 3.60
CA SER A 59 6.03 1.62 2.65
C SER A 59 5.51 0.25 3.09
N ARG A 60 6.39 -0.64 3.56
CA ARG A 60 6.00 -1.95 4.10
C ARG A 60 5.21 -1.81 5.40
N ALA A 61 5.53 -0.84 6.24
CA ALA A 61 4.78 -0.54 7.45
C ALA A 61 3.37 -0.03 7.14
N LEU A 62 3.20 0.83 6.13
CA LEU A 62 1.90 1.25 5.62
C LEU A 62 1.07 0.04 5.15
N SER A 63 1.60 -0.82 4.27
CA SER A 63 0.87 -2.02 3.82
C SER A 63 0.52 -2.96 4.98
N SER A 64 1.41 -3.09 5.97
CA SER A 64 1.16 -3.88 7.18
C SER A 64 0.02 -3.28 8.02
N MET A 65 -0.02 -1.95 8.15
CA MET A 65 -1.10 -1.23 8.84
C MET A 65 -2.46 -1.51 8.19
N ILE A 66 -2.55 -1.38 6.86
CA ILE A 66 -3.79 -1.65 6.11
C ILE A 66 -4.25 -3.10 6.31
N ARG A 67 -3.32 -4.06 6.27
CA ARG A 67 -3.63 -5.47 6.56
C ARG A 67 -4.16 -5.67 7.97
N THR A 68 -3.50 -5.13 8.97
CA THR A 68 -3.93 -5.25 10.38
C THR A 68 -5.31 -4.64 10.58
N ILE A 69 -5.53 -3.43 10.07
CA ILE A 69 -6.84 -2.75 10.16
C ILE A 69 -7.94 -3.57 9.52
N ASN A 70 -7.71 -4.11 8.31
CA ASN A 70 -8.70 -4.93 7.63
C ASN A 70 -8.97 -6.25 8.37
N LYS A 71 -7.94 -6.87 8.96
CA LYS A 71 -8.06 -8.11 9.73
C LYS A 71 -8.95 -7.93 10.95
N PHE A 72 -8.75 -6.85 11.71
CA PHE A 72 -9.50 -6.57 12.94
C PHE A 72 -10.74 -5.68 12.74
N LYS A 73 -11.03 -5.27 11.49
CA LYS A 73 -12.19 -4.43 11.14
C LYS A 73 -12.23 -3.12 11.93
N LEU A 74 -11.10 -2.42 11.97
CA LEU A 74 -10.94 -1.17 12.72
C LEU A 74 -11.49 0.03 11.93
N PHE A 75 -12.81 0.09 11.75
CA PHE A 75 -13.47 1.09 10.89
C PHE A 75 -13.17 2.55 11.28
N ASP A 76 -13.17 2.87 12.58
CA ASP A 76 -12.81 4.21 13.04
C ASP A 76 -11.37 4.60 12.68
N ILE A 77 -10.48 3.61 12.59
CA ILE A 77 -9.08 3.80 12.21
C ILE A 77 -8.97 3.92 10.69
N GLU A 78 -9.74 3.16 9.90
CA GLU A 78 -9.84 3.33 8.44
C GLU A 78 -10.19 4.78 8.08
N LYS A 79 -11.22 5.34 8.73
CA LYS A 79 -11.65 6.71 8.52
C LYS A 79 -10.56 7.75 8.78
N LYS A 80 -9.78 7.55 9.86
CA LYS A 80 -8.67 8.46 10.19
C LYS A 80 -7.56 8.38 9.15
N ILE A 81 -7.22 7.18 8.68
CA ILE A 81 -6.20 7.02 7.64
C ILE A 81 -6.67 7.60 6.31
N ALA A 82 -7.94 7.42 5.95
CA ALA A 82 -8.53 7.98 4.74
C ALA A 82 -8.41 9.51 4.67
N SER A 83 -8.41 10.18 5.83
CA SER A 83 -8.27 11.64 5.92
C SER A 83 -6.84 12.16 5.73
N TYR A 84 -5.83 11.29 5.64
CA TYR A 84 -4.45 11.71 5.46
C TYR A 84 -4.23 12.28 4.04
N THR A 85 -3.73 13.50 3.97
CA THR A 85 -3.52 14.19 2.69
C THR A 85 -2.38 13.55 1.88
N GLY A 86 -2.62 13.28 0.60
CA GLY A 86 -1.64 12.65 -0.29
C GLY A 86 -1.44 11.16 -0.01
N PHE A 87 -2.45 10.49 0.56
CA PHE A 87 -2.43 9.05 0.75
C PHE A 87 -2.35 8.28 -0.58
N GLU A 88 -3.08 8.75 -1.62
CA GLU A 88 -3.02 8.20 -2.98
C GLU A 88 -1.61 8.26 -3.57
N ASP A 89 -0.91 9.40 -3.42
CA ASP A 89 0.44 9.61 -3.96
C ASP A 89 1.45 8.59 -3.41
N ILE A 90 1.29 8.18 -2.15
CA ILE A 90 2.14 7.16 -1.53
C ILE A 90 1.99 5.83 -2.26
N PHE A 91 0.75 5.40 -2.54
CA PHE A 91 0.52 4.15 -3.28
C PHE A 91 0.96 4.25 -4.73
N LYS A 92 0.77 5.41 -5.37
CA LYS A 92 1.28 5.69 -6.72
C LYS A 92 2.79 5.47 -6.81
N ASP A 93 3.55 6.04 -5.87
CA ASP A 93 4.99 5.86 -5.75
C ASP A 93 5.38 4.40 -5.48
N MET A 94 4.67 3.71 -4.58
CA MET A 94 4.93 2.30 -4.25
C MET A 94 4.76 1.35 -5.45
N ILE A 95 3.76 1.61 -6.32
CA ILE A 95 3.51 0.79 -7.53
C ILE A 95 4.55 1.07 -8.61
N THR A 96 4.88 2.34 -8.83
CA THR A 96 5.71 2.77 -9.98
C THR A 96 7.21 2.55 -9.76
N GLN A 97 7.72 2.67 -8.52
CA GLN A 97 9.14 2.46 -8.23
C GLN A 97 9.65 1.09 -8.72
N THR A 98 10.85 1.00 -9.28
CA THR A 98 11.41 -0.24 -9.86
C THR A 98 12.43 -0.95 -8.95
N LYS A 99 12.84 -0.31 -7.86
CA LYS A 99 14.01 -0.71 -7.07
C LYS A 99 13.74 -1.91 -6.15
N TYR A 100 12.55 -1.99 -5.59
CA TYR A 100 12.17 -3.00 -4.61
C TYR A 100 10.87 -3.69 -5.02
N PRO A 101 10.93 -4.84 -5.72
CA PRO A 101 9.74 -5.55 -6.18
C PRO A 101 8.74 -5.85 -5.06
N ILE A 102 9.23 -6.15 -3.86
CA ILE A 102 8.39 -6.43 -2.68
C ILE A 102 7.44 -5.29 -2.33
N ILE A 103 7.85 -4.02 -2.51
CA ILE A 103 6.99 -2.86 -2.23
C ILE A 103 5.82 -2.82 -3.21
N ARG A 104 6.03 -3.16 -4.49
CA ARG A 104 4.94 -3.22 -5.49
C ARG A 104 3.91 -4.27 -5.08
N THR A 105 4.38 -5.45 -4.71
CA THR A 105 3.52 -6.52 -4.22
C THR A 105 2.74 -6.08 -2.98
N ASP A 106 3.42 -5.54 -1.97
CA ASP A 106 2.77 -5.06 -0.75
C ASP A 106 1.76 -3.93 -1.01
N ALA A 107 2.00 -3.07 -2.01
CA ALA A 107 1.06 -2.04 -2.45
C ALA A 107 -0.20 -2.64 -3.07
N ILE A 108 -0.04 -3.58 -4.01
CA ILE A 108 -1.15 -4.25 -4.70
C ILE A 108 -2.05 -4.96 -3.68
N PHE A 109 -1.44 -5.72 -2.75
CA PHE A 109 -2.21 -6.43 -1.72
C PHE A 109 -2.96 -5.46 -0.81
N ALA A 110 -2.34 -4.36 -0.40
CA ALA A 110 -3.02 -3.34 0.41
C ALA A 110 -4.14 -2.65 -0.38
N LEU A 111 -3.94 -2.35 -1.67
CA LEU A 111 -4.97 -1.75 -2.53
C LEU A 111 -6.17 -2.68 -2.74
N VAL A 112 -5.97 -3.99 -2.84
CA VAL A 112 -7.09 -4.96 -2.85
C VAL A 112 -7.97 -4.81 -1.60
N LEU A 113 -7.35 -4.62 -0.43
CA LEU A 113 -8.08 -4.45 0.82
C LEU A 113 -8.79 -3.09 0.88
N ILE A 114 -8.12 -2.03 0.42
CA ILE A 114 -8.67 -0.66 0.34
C ILE A 114 -9.86 -0.60 -0.61
N ALA A 115 -9.74 -1.18 -1.82
CA ALA A 115 -10.82 -1.22 -2.82
C ALA A 115 -12.07 -1.97 -2.32
N ARG A 116 -11.92 -2.80 -1.28
CA ARG A 116 -13.00 -3.57 -0.65
C ARG A 116 -13.35 -3.06 0.76
N SER A 117 -12.77 -1.93 1.18
CA SER A 117 -13.09 -1.32 2.47
C SER A 117 -14.53 -0.79 2.45
N SER A 118 -15.18 -0.85 3.62
CA SER A 118 -16.48 -0.21 3.82
C SER A 118 -16.37 1.31 3.92
N GLU A 119 -15.19 1.84 4.28
CA GLU A 119 -14.94 3.29 4.34
C GLU A 119 -14.85 3.86 2.93
N GLU A 120 -15.83 4.69 2.56
CA GLU A 120 -16.02 5.18 1.19
C GLU A 120 -14.84 6.02 0.71
N GLU A 121 -14.32 6.92 1.54
CA GLU A 121 -13.20 7.78 1.17
C GLU A 121 -11.91 6.97 0.96
N LEU A 122 -11.70 5.93 1.77
CA LEU A 122 -10.58 5.03 1.59
C LEU A 122 -10.71 4.24 0.28
N ARG A 123 -11.92 3.73 -0.01
CA ARG A 123 -12.20 3.01 -1.26
C ARG A 123 -12.04 3.91 -2.50
N LYS A 124 -12.48 5.16 -2.43
CA LYS A 124 -12.28 6.18 -3.48
C LYS A 124 -10.80 6.37 -3.82
N ASN A 125 -9.92 6.37 -2.82
CA ASN A 125 -8.49 6.49 -3.06
C ASN A 125 -7.94 5.37 -3.97
N ALA A 126 -8.36 4.12 -3.77
CA ALA A 126 -7.98 3.03 -4.67
C ALA A 126 -8.62 3.20 -6.06
N ILE A 127 -9.90 3.57 -6.11
CA ILE A 127 -10.63 3.76 -7.36
C ILE A 127 -9.98 4.86 -8.24
N ASN A 128 -9.65 6.00 -7.65
CA ASN A 128 -8.98 7.11 -8.34
C ASN A 128 -7.60 6.69 -8.86
N LEU A 129 -6.83 5.99 -8.02
CA LEU A 129 -5.49 5.55 -8.38
C LEU A 129 -5.49 4.57 -9.57
N ILE A 130 -6.48 3.69 -9.66
CA ILE A 130 -6.60 2.70 -10.76
C ILE A 130 -7.10 3.33 -12.06
N GLN A 131 -7.77 4.48 -11.99
CA GLN A 131 -8.15 5.24 -13.19
C GLN A 131 -6.95 5.97 -13.83
N ASP A 132 -5.83 6.13 -13.12
CA ASP A 132 -4.59 6.62 -13.72
C ASP A 132 -4.05 5.59 -14.71
N GLU A 133 -3.96 5.98 -15.99
CA GLU A 133 -3.56 5.10 -17.08
C GLU A 133 -2.16 4.52 -16.90
N ASN A 134 -1.23 5.27 -16.32
CA ASN A 134 0.12 4.77 -16.04
C ASN A 134 0.10 3.68 -14.97
N ILE A 135 -0.76 3.84 -13.95
CA ILE A 135 -0.91 2.85 -12.90
C ILE A 135 -1.59 1.60 -13.45
N LEU A 136 -2.68 1.75 -14.20
CA LEU A 136 -3.37 0.63 -14.82
C LEU A 136 -2.44 -0.18 -15.73
N ASN A 137 -1.68 0.50 -16.59
CA ASN A 137 -0.70 -0.15 -17.48
C ASN A 137 0.39 -0.88 -16.69
N THR A 138 0.91 -0.26 -15.62
CA THR A 138 1.91 -0.90 -14.74
C THR A 138 1.34 -2.17 -14.09
N LEU A 139 0.09 -2.14 -13.64
CA LEU A 139 -0.57 -3.32 -13.06
C LEU A 139 -0.80 -4.42 -14.09
N VAL A 140 -1.22 -4.07 -15.31
CA VAL A 140 -1.37 -5.06 -16.39
C VAL A 140 -0.03 -5.72 -16.70
N GLU A 141 1.05 -4.94 -16.84
CA GLU A 141 2.39 -5.49 -17.06
C GLU A 141 2.80 -6.44 -15.93
N LEU A 142 2.68 -6.00 -14.68
CA LEU A 142 2.98 -6.83 -13.49
C LEU A 142 2.12 -8.10 -13.43
N GLY A 143 0.86 -8.03 -13.86
CA GLY A 143 -0.02 -9.19 -13.92
C GLY A 143 0.37 -10.20 -15.01
N ARG A 144 0.97 -9.74 -16.12
CA ARG A 144 1.45 -10.61 -17.21
C ARG A 144 2.79 -11.25 -16.92
N THR A 145 3.72 -10.48 -16.36
CA THR A 145 5.11 -10.91 -16.16
C THR A 145 5.39 -11.42 -14.74
N GLY A 146 4.51 -11.10 -13.79
CA GLY A 146 4.68 -11.43 -12.38
C GLY A 146 4.31 -12.87 -12.04
N ALA A 147 4.50 -13.22 -10.76
CA ALA A 147 4.06 -14.49 -10.23
C ALA A 147 2.52 -14.57 -10.17
N LYS A 148 2.00 -15.80 -10.13
CA LYS A 148 0.55 -16.08 -10.15
C LYS A 148 -0.20 -15.33 -9.04
N ASP A 149 0.36 -15.29 -7.84
CA ASP A 149 -0.21 -14.59 -6.70
C ASP A 149 -0.38 -13.09 -6.94
N ILE A 150 0.61 -12.43 -7.56
CA ILE A 150 0.52 -11.02 -7.95
C ILE A 150 -0.61 -10.84 -8.97
N ARG A 151 -0.63 -11.66 -10.03
CA ARG A 151 -1.68 -11.62 -11.06
C ARG A 151 -3.08 -11.79 -10.46
N ASP A 152 -3.27 -12.78 -9.60
CA ASP A 152 -4.56 -13.07 -8.96
C ASP A 152 -5.02 -11.87 -8.11
N ASN A 153 -4.11 -11.23 -7.37
CA ASN A 153 -4.43 -10.02 -6.60
C ASN A 153 -4.79 -8.82 -7.50
N ILE A 154 -4.09 -8.64 -8.62
CA ILE A 154 -4.41 -7.57 -9.58
C ILE A 154 -5.78 -7.82 -10.20
N GLN A 155 -6.11 -9.06 -10.58
CA GLN A 155 -7.44 -9.40 -11.09
C GLN A 155 -8.53 -9.09 -10.05
N ILE A 156 -8.31 -9.41 -8.78
CA ILE A 156 -9.25 -9.07 -7.69
C ILE A 156 -9.40 -7.55 -7.57
N LEU A 157 -8.29 -6.80 -7.58
CA LEU A 157 -8.30 -5.34 -7.50
C LEU A 157 -9.11 -4.71 -8.64
N LEU A 158 -8.80 -5.08 -9.89
CA LEU A 158 -9.50 -4.56 -11.07
C LEU A 158 -10.98 -4.95 -11.07
N PHE A 159 -11.30 -6.18 -10.63
CA PHE A 159 -12.69 -6.61 -10.50
C PHE A 159 -13.44 -5.76 -9.47
N SER A 160 -12.86 -5.53 -8.29
CA SER A 160 -13.47 -4.69 -7.24
C SER A 160 -13.69 -3.25 -7.71
N VAL A 161 -12.74 -2.65 -8.41
CA VAL A 161 -12.91 -1.28 -8.96
C VAL A 161 -13.93 -1.25 -10.10
N ASN A 162 -13.94 -2.26 -10.98
CA ASN A 162 -14.88 -2.29 -12.10
C ASN A 162 -16.34 -2.44 -11.66
N GLN A 163 -16.61 -3.09 -10.52
CA GLN A 163 -17.95 -3.18 -9.95
C GLN A 163 -18.52 -1.81 -9.53
N GLU A 164 -17.66 -0.83 -9.26
CA GLU A 164 -18.06 0.50 -8.79
C GLU A 164 -18.17 1.53 -9.93
N LEU A 165 -17.37 1.41 -11.00
CA LEU A 165 -17.23 2.46 -12.03
C LEU A 165 -17.62 2.08 -13.46
N GLU A 166 -17.87 0.80 -13.77
CA GLU A 166 -18.13 0.32 -15.14
C GLU A 166 -17.17 0.91 -16.21
N ASN A 167 -15.87 1.00 -15.89
CA ASN A 167 -14.87 1.61 -16.76
C ASN A 167 -14.34 0.61 -17.80
N GLU A 168 -14.50 0.93 -19.09
CA GLU A 168 -14.10 0.03 -20.19
C GLU A 168 -12.60 -0.27 -20.26
N SER A 169 -11.72 0.68 -19.87
CA SER A 169 -10.28 0.44 -19.81
C SER A 169 -9.93 -0.60 -18.73
N ILE A 170 -10.56 -0.49 -17.56
CA ILE A 170 -10.38 -1.44 -16.45
C ILE A 170 -10.93 -2.83 -16.82
N LYS A 171 -12.10 -2.86 -17.47
CA LYS A 171 -12.71 -4.10 -17.98
C LYS A 171 -11.83 -4.79 -19.03
N SER A 172 -11.27 -4.03 -19.96
CA SER A 172 -10.32 -4.54 -20.96
C SER A 172 -9.05 -5.10 -20.31
N ALA A 173 -8.48 -4.38 -19.35
CA ALA A 173 -7.34 -4.83 -18.56
C ALA A 173 -7.62 -6.18 -17.86
N LEU A 174 -8.77 -6.29 -17.19
CA LEU A 174 -9.21 -7.51 -16.51
C LEU A 174 -9.37 -8.70 -17.47
N LEU A 175 -9.95 -8.48 -18.65
CA LEU A 175 -10.09 -9.53 -19.68
C LEU A 175 -8.74 -10.00 -20.19
N SER A 176 -7.80 -9.08 -20.42
CA SER A 176 -6.48 -9.42 -20.94
C SER A 176 -5.71 -10.32 -19.96
N LEU A 177 -5.80 -10.07 -18.66
CA LEU A 177 -5.13 -10.88 -17.63
C LEU A 177 -5.72 -12.29 -17.48
N LYS A 178 -6.94 -12.54 -17.97
CA LYS A 178 -7.58 -13.87 -17.94
C LYS A 178 -7.21 -14.74 -19.14
N GLN A 179 -6.85 -14.13 -20.28
CA GLN A 179 -6.53 -14.85 -21.50
C GLN A 179 -5.16 -15.53 -21.44
N ASP A 180 -4.22 -14.98 -20.66
CA ASP A 180 -2.87 -15.53 -20.44
C ASP A 180 -2.84 -16.76 -19.50
N ILE A 181 -3.97 -17.48 -19.35
CA ILE A 181 -4.15 -18.68 -18.51
C ILE A 181 -4.27 -19.96 -19.38
N ASN A 182 -4.40 -19.81 -20.70
CA ASN A 182 -4.40 -20.92 -21.67
C ASN A 182 -3.04 -21.07 -22.37
#